data_AF-A0A1B7NFM0-F1
#
_entry.id   AF-A0A1B7NFM0-F1
#
_cell.length_a   1.000
_cell.length_b   1.000
_cell.length_c   1.000
_cell.angle_alpha   90.00
_cell.angle_beta   90.00
_cell.angle_gamma   90.00
#
_symmetry.space_group_name_H-M   'P 1'
#
loop_
_entity.id
_entity.type
_entity.pdbx_description
1 polymer ?
#
loop_
_entity_poly.entity_id
_entity_poly.type
_entity_poly.pdbx_seq_one_letter_code
_entity_poly.pdbx_strand_id
1 'polypeptide(L)'
;QSTPRVWLITGSSSSFGRAMVEEALSNGDIMVATLRKPSVLDDLATKHSPTQPLVIELDVTNEDQVKHVFGRIHVVYNNAFQMFLQELEATSIERARALMDANFWGAVAVSFATVRFFREENPNGLGECSCKY
;
A
#
# COMPACT_ATOMS: atom_id res chain seq x y z
N GLN A 1 -8.26 -12.15 21.97
CA GLN A 1 -8.34 -11.36 20.73
C GLN A 1 -6.92 -11.11 20.26
N SER A 2 -6.64 -11.23 18.96
CA SER A 2 -5.35 -10.84 18.37
C SER A 2 -5.14 -9.34 18.54
N THR A 3 -3.91 -8.90 18.76
CA THR A 3 -3.54 -7.48 18.64
C THR A 3 -3.82 -6.97 17.22
N PRO A 4 -4.35 -5.74 17.04
CA PRO A 4 -4.56 -5.14 15.73
C PRO A 4 -3.28 -5.10 14.90
N ARG A 5 -3.38 -5.48 13.64
CA ARG A 5 -2.29 -5.37 12.67
C ARG A 5 -2.34 -4.01 11.98
N VAL A 6 -1.18 -3.54 11.54
CA VAL A 6 -1.06 -2.28 10.80
C VAL A 6 -0.80 -2.64 9.36
N TRP A 7 -1.67 -2.22 8.46
CA TRP A 7 -1.60 -2.56 7.05
C TRP A 7 -1.20 -1.34 6.24
N LEU A 8 -0.20 -1.48 5.38
CA LEU A 8 0.11 -0.53 4.32
C LEU A 8 -0.49 -1.04 3.02
N ILE A 9 -1.44 -0.30 2.44
CA ILE A 9 -2.11 -0.68 1.19
C ILE A 9 -1.72 0.31 0.10
N THR A 10 -1.12 -0.18 -0.99
CA THR A 10 -0.83 0.62 -2.19
C THR A 10 -1.99 0.62 -3.18
N GLY A 11 -2.26 1.77 -3.81
CA GLY A 11 -3.35 1.90 -4.78
C GLY A 11 -4.74 1.79 -4.16
N SER A 12 -4.98 2.50 -3.06
CA SER A 12 -6.23 2.41 -2.29
C SER A 12 -7.40 3.20 -2.90
N SER A 13 -7.22 3.82 -4.07
CA SER A 13 -8.22 4.73 -4.66
C SER A 13 -9.52 4.06 -5.10
N SER A 14 -9.48 2.76 -5.43
CA SER A 14 -10.62 2.07 -6.04
C SER A 14 -10.51 0.55 -5.94
N SER A 15 -11.61 -0.14 -6.26
CA SER A 15 -11.67 -1.60 -6.43
C SER A 15 -11.10 -2.35 -5.22
N PHE A 16 -10.23 -3.33 -5.43
CA PHE A 16 -9.66 -4.18 -4.38
C PHE A 16 -8.89 -3.41 -3.31
N GLY A 17 -8.14 -2.37 -3.68
CA GLY A 17 -7.40 -1.56 -2.70
C GLY A 17 -8.34 -0.89 -1.71
N ARG A 18 -9.42 -0.28 -2.21
CA ARG A 18 -10.45 0.34 -1.36
C ARG A 18 -11.22 -0.69 -0.54
N ALA A 19 -11.64 -1.79 -1.15
CA ALA A 19 -12.36 -2.87 -0.45
C ALA A 19 -11.52 -3.47 0.69
N MET A 20 -10.20 -3.62 0.49
CA MET A 20 -9.28 -4.09 1.53
C MET A 20 -9.15 -3.10 2.69
N VAL A 21 -9.15 -1.78 2.41
CA VAL A 21 -9.18 -0.76 3.47
C VAL A 21 -10.46 -0.89 4.30
N GLU A 22 -11.61 -0.95 3.65
CA GLU A 22 -12.92 -1.05 4.33
C GLU A 22 -13.06 -2.36 5.15
N GLU A 23 -12.63 -3.49 4.59
CA GLU A 23 -12.68 -4.81 5.25
C GLU A 23 -11.75 -4.85 6.47
N ALA A 24 -10.51 -4.39 6.33
CA ALA A 24 -9.57 -4.47 7.42
C ALA A 24 -9.88 -3.46 8.54
N LEU A 25 -10.45 -2.28 8.21
CA LEU A 25 -11.04 -1.40 9.23
C LEU A 25 -12.20 -2.08 9.98
N SER A 26 -13.07 -2.81 9.28
CA SER A 26 -14.19 -3.54 9.88
C SER A 26 -13.74 -4.66 10.82
N ASN A 27 -12.54 -5.23 10.57
CA ASN A 27 -11.90 -6.20 11.44
C ASN A 27 -11.15 -5.59 12.64
N GLY A 28 -11.11 -4.26 12.75
CA GLY A 28 -10.41 -3.55 13.83
C GLY A 28 -8.89 -3.43 13.63
N ASP A 29 -8.39 -3.71 12.43
CA ASP A 29 -6.99 -3.46 12.06
C ASP A 29 -6.77 -1.97 11.73
N ILE A 30 -5.52 -1.52 11.73
CA ILE A 30 -5.12 -0.13 11.51
C ILE A 30 -4.65 0.05 10.06
N MET A 31 -5.31 0.93 9.31
CA MET A 31 -5.03 1.10 7.88
C MET A 31 -4.14 2.31 7.59
N VAL A 32 -3.11 2.09 6.78
CA VAL A 32 -2.34 3.11 6.07
C VAL A 32 -2.69 2.97 4.58
N ALA A 33 -3.63 3.79 4.11
CA ALA A 33 -4.13 3.77 2.75
C ALA A 33 -3.33 4.74 1.89
N THR A 34 -2.73 4.25 0.79
CA THR A 34 -1.87 5.08 -0.05
C THR A 34 -2.36 5.17 -1.48
N LEU A 35 -2.30 6.38 -2.05
CA LEU A 35 -2.82 6.72 -3.38
C LEU A 35 -2.30 8.08 -3.85
N ARG A 36 -2.27 8.33 -5.16
CA ARG A 36 -1.83 9.63 -5.71
C ARG A 36 -2.76 10.81 -5.44
N LYS A 37 -4.03 10.56 -5.11
CA LYS A 37 -5.04 11.60 -4.86
C LYS A 37 -5.76 11.31 -3.55
N PRO A 38 -5.24 11.77 -2.40
CA PRO A 38 -5.79 11.46 -1.09
C PRO A 38 -7.29 11.75 -0.93
N SER A 39 -7.78 12.82 -1.56
CA SER A 39 -9.19 13.25 -1.47
C SER A 39 -10.22 12.22 -1.94
N VAL A 40 -9.80 11.18 -2.67
CA VAL A 40 -10.68 10.07 -3.10
C VAL A 40 -11.20 9.26 -1.91
N LEU A 41 -10.54 9.31 -0.75
CA LEU A 41 -10.92 8.56 0.45
C LEU A 41 -11.55 9.42 1.55
N ASP A 42 -11.84 10.70 1.29
CA ASP A 42 -12.45 11.60 2.29
C ASP A 42 -13.79 11.06 2.82
N ASP A 43 -14.51 10.30 2.01
CA ASP A 43 -15.78 9.68 2.41
C ASP A 43 -15.60 8.53 3.43
N LEU A 44 -14.43 7.86 3.45
CA LEU A 44 -14.13 6.81 4.41
C LEU A 44 -13.92 7.36 5.82
N ALA A 45 -13.33 8.55 5.94
CA ALA A 45 -13.16 9.21 7.23
C ALA A 45 -14.51 9.46 7.92
N THR A 46 -15.56 9.69 7.14
CA THR A 46 -16.91 9.94 7.65
C THR A 46 -17.65 8.64 8.02
N LYS A 47 -17.37 7.54 7.33
CA LYS A 47 -18.09 6.25 7.49
C LYS A 47 -17.50 5.35 8.58
N HIS A 48 -16.18 5.43 8.82
CA HIS A 48 -15.49 4.56 9.78
C HIS A 48 -15.01 5.40 10.97
N SER A 49 -15.88 5.56 11.96
CA SER A 49 -15.58 6.16 13.27
C SER A 49 -15.73 5.07 14.35
N PRO A 50 -14.77 4.89 15.28
CA PRO A 50 -13.70 5.83 15.64
C PRO A 50 -12.37 5.65 14.90
N THR A 51 -12.17 4.56 14.16
CA THR A 51 -10.87 4.23 13.54
C THR A 51 -10.86 4.64 12.07
N GLN A 52 -10.25 5.78 11.78
CA GLN A 52 -10.06 6.25 10.41
C GLN A 52 -8.74 5.71 9.83
N PRO A 53 -8.67 5.45 8.51
CA PRO A 53 -7.41 5.12 7.86
C PRO A 53 -6.48 6.35 7.86
N LEU A 54 -5.19 6.13 8.07
CA LEU A 54 -4.16 7.11 7.76
C LEU A 54 -4.00 7.15 6.24
N VAL A 55 -4.34 8.27 5.62
CA VAL A 55 -4.22 8.45 4.17
C VAL A 55 -2.91 9.15 3.83
N ILE A 56 -2.08 8.53 2.98
CA ILE A 56 -0.79 9.08 2.55
C ILE A 56 -0.75 9.17 1.03
N GLU A 57 -0.27 10.30 0.51
CA GLU A 57 0.01 10.43 -0.91
C GLU A 57 1.21 9.56 -1.29
N LEU A 58 1.03 8.66 -2.25
CA LEU A 58 2.09 7.80 -2.76
C LEU A 58 1.94 7.56 -4.25
N ASP A 59 3.00 7.84 -4.99
CA ASP A 59 3.27 7.30 -6.32
C ASP A 59 4.34 6.23 -6.23
N VAL A 60 3.99 4.98 -6.57
CA VAL A 60 4.89 3.83 -6.43
C VAL A 60 6.09 3.88 -7.38
N THR A 61 6.03 4.73 -8.42
CA THR A 61 7.16 4.98 -9.33
C THR A 61 8.18 5.96 -8.74
N ASN A 62 7.85 6.64 -7.64
CA ASN A 62 8.75 7.53 -6.94
C ASN A 62 9.41 6.79 -5.78
N GLU A 63 10.65 6.34 -5.99
CA GLU A 63 11.40 5.58 -4.99
C GLU A 63 11.58 6.32 -3.66
N ASP A 64 11.70 7.63 -3.68
CA ASP A 64 11.87 8.41 -2.45
C ASP A 64 10.57 8.44 -1.65
N GLN A 65 9.41 8.57 -2.30
CA GLN A 65 8.14 8.43 -1.60
C GLN A 65 7.97 7.02 -1.01
N VAL A 66 8.33 5.98 -1.77
CA VAL A 66 8.28 4.59 -1.29
C VAL A 66 9.16 4.42 -0.06
N LYS A 67 10.39 4.95 -0.03
CA LYS A 67 11.28 4.81 1.14
C LYS A 67 10.74 5.43 2.41
N HIS A 68 9.96 6.52 2.31
CA HIS A 68 9.51 7.30 3.46
C HIS A 68 8.09 7.01 3.93
N VAL A 69 7.33 6.14 3.24
CA VAL A 69 5.95 5.81 3.62
C VAL A 69 5.85 4.83 4.80
N PHE A 70 6.96 4.20 5.17
CA PHE A 70 6.98 3.16 6.19
C PHE A 70 7.01 3.75 7.62
N GLY A 71 6.17 3.18 8.48
CA GLY A 71 6.19 3.32 9.93
C GLY A 71 5.97 1.94 10.54
N ARG A 72 5.43 1.81 11.76
CA ARG A 72 5.10 0.47 12.29
C ARG A 72 4.07 -0.23 11.39
N ILE A 73 4.50 -1.27 10.66
CA ILE A 73 3.68 -1.99 9.68
C ILE A 73 3.80 -3.49 9.93
N HIS A 74 2.69 -4.21 9.95
CA HIS A 74 2.68 -5.67 10.08
C HIS A 74 2.40 -6.37 8.74
N VAL A 75 1.67 -5.70 7.84
CA VAL A 75 1.30 -6.26 6.54
C VAL A 75 1.44 -5.19 5.45
N VAL A 76 2.01 -5.56 4.31
CA VAL A 76 2.03 -4.73 3.11
C VAL A 76 1.20 -5.40 2.03
N TYR A 77 0.15 -4.73 1.58
CA TYR A 77 -0.65 -5.15 0.43
C TYR A 77 -0.27 -4.30 -0.78
N ASN A 78 0.64 -4.84 -1.57
CA ASN A 78 1.19 -4.19 -2.75
C ASN A 78 0.24 -4.34 -3.94
N ASN A 79 -0.71 -3.43 -4.04
CA ASN A 79 -1.88 -3.52 -4.94
C ASN A 79 -1.94 -2.40 -5.99
N ALA A 80 -1.06 -1.38 -5.92
CA ALA A 80 -1.03 -0.32 -6.92
C ALA A 80 -0.89 -0.87 -8.34
N PHE A 81 -1.90 -0.60 -9.16
CA PHE A 81 -2.00 -1.11 -10.51
C PHE A 81 -2.71 -0.11 -11.41
N GLN A 82 -2.31 -0.09 -12.69
CA GLN A 82 -2.94 0.67 -13.75
C GLN A 82 -3.24 -0.26 -14.92
N MET A 83 -4.38 -0.05 -15.55
CA MET A 83 -4.71 -0.67 -16.83
C MET A 83 -5.30 0.34 -17.79
N PHE A 84 -5.12 0.06 -19.07
CA PHE A 84 -5.96 0.59 -20.13
C PHE A 84 -6.26 -0.53 -21.11
N LEU A 85 -7.41 -0.43 -21.77
CA LEU A 85 -7.82 -1.36 -22.82
C LEU A 85 -7.66 -0.64 -24.15
N GLN A 86 -6.66 -1.05 -24.93
CA GLN A 86 -6.35 -0.46 -26.23
C GLN A 86 -5.65 -1.51 -27.11
N GLU A 87 -5.73 -1.34 -28.42
CA GLU A 87 -4.94 -2.09 -29.40
C GLU A 87 -3.43 -1.86 -29.17
N LEU A 88 -2.63 -2.90 -29.41
CA LEU A 88 -1.20 -2.89 -29.10
C LEU A 88 -0.46 -1.90 -30.01
N GLU A 89 -0.75 -1.91 -31.30
CA GLU A 89 -0.20 -1.02 -32.32
C GLU A 89 -0.55 0.45 -32.09
N ALA A 90 -1.66 0.72 -31.39
CA ALA A 90 -2.11 2.05 -31.03
C ALA A 90 -1.53 2.53 -29.69
N THR A 91 -0.81 1.67 -28.97
CA THR A 91 -0.19 1.99 -27.69
C THR A 91 1.20 2.56 -27.90
N SER A 92 1.41 3.82 -27.50
CA SER A 92 2.75 4.41 -27.55
C SER A 92 3.70 3.68 -26.61
N ILE A 93 4.99 3.62 -26.97
CA ILE A 93 6.01 2.98 -26.14
C ILE A 93 6.13 3.66 -24.78
N GLU A 94 5.96 4.99 -24.72
CA GLU A 94 5.97 5.76 -23.48
C GLU A 94 4.84 5.30 -22.56
N ARG A 95 3.65 5.08 -23.11
CA ARG A 95 2.49 4.61 -22.35
C ARG A 95 2.66 3.16 -21.88
N ALA A 96 3.22 2.29 -22.72
CA ALA A 96 3.55 0.92 -22.34
C ALA A 96 4.61 0.87 -21.22
N ARG A 97 5.64 1.73 -21.28
CA ARG A 97 6.64 1.88 -20.22
C ARG A 97 6.02 2.37 -18.93
N ALA A 98 5.17 3.38 -18.98
CA ALA A 98 4.48 3.89 -17.78
C ALA A 98 3.64 2.81 -17.06
N LEU A 99 3.06 1.85 -17.79
CA LEU A 99 2.41 0.68 -17.17
C LEU A 99 3.42 -0.20 -16.44
N MET A 100 4.55 -0.50 -17.08
CA MET A 100 5.60 -1.32 -16.46
C MET A 100 6.20 -0.61 -15.25
N ASP A 101 6.38 0.70 -15.33
CA ASP A 101 6.87 1.51 -14.23
C ASP A 101 5.95 1.42 -13.02
N ALA A 102 4.63 1.51 -13.19
CA ALA A 102 3.70 1.40 -12.08
C ALA A 102 3.49 -0.06 -11.61
N ASN A 103 3.17 -0.96 -12.54
CA ASN A 103 2.67 -2.31 -12.23
C ASN A 103 3.79 -3.30 -11.89
N PHE A 104 4.98 -3.09 -12.45
CA PHE A 104 6.12 -3.97 -12.23
C PHE A 104 7.18 -3.29 -11.39
N TRP A 105 7.77 -2.20 -11.86
CA TRP A 105 8.88 -1.55 -11.15
C TRP A 105 8.43 -0.93 -9.83
N GLY A 106 7.24 -0.32 -9.78
CA GLY A 106 6.66 0.19 -8.55
C GLY A 106 6.39 -0.92 -7.54
N ALA A 107 5.87 -2.06 -7.99
CA ALA A 107 5.70 -3.23 -7.14
C ALA A 107 7.04 -3.78 -6.61
N VAL A 108 8.07 -3.82 -7.45
CA VAL A 108 9.43 -4.21 -7.04
C VAL A 108 10.00 -3.23 -6.01
N ALA A 109 9.90 -1.92 -6.25
CA ALA A 109 10.39 -0.88 -5.35
C ALA A 109 9.75 -0.98 -3.95
N VAL A 110 8.42 -1.12 -3.90
CA VAL A 110 7.69 -1.32 -2.65
C VAL A 110 8.12 -2.61 -1.96
N SER A 111 8.33 -3.70 -2.71
CA SER A 111 8.74 -4.99 -2.13
C SER A 111 10.15 -4.94 -1.56
N PHE A 112 11.10 -4.32 -2.27
CA PHE A 112 12.47 -4.13 -1.79
C PHE A 112 12.50 -3.27 -0.52
N ALA A 113 11.76 -2.15 -0.53
CA ALA A 113 11.66 -1.29 0.65
C ALA A 113 10.98 -2.02 1.83
N THR A 114 9.95 -2.83 1.57
CA THR A 114 9.26 -3.63 2.58
C THR A 114 10.19 -4.64 3.24
N VAL A 115 10.92 -5.44 2.44
CA VAL A 115 11.84 -6.46 2.97
C VAL A 115 12.96 -5.80 3.76
N ARG A 116 13.52 -4.69 3.25
CA ARG A 116 14.51 -3.89 3.97
C ARG A 116 13.94 -3.39 5.30
N PHE A 117 12.77 -2.77 5.27
CA PHE A 117 12.10 -2.21 6.45
C PHE A 117 11.82 -3.28 7.51
N PHE A 118 11.22 -4.41 7.14
CA PHE A 118 10.98 -5.53 8.07
C PHE A 118 12.27 -6.14 8.63
N ARG A 119 13.37 -6.11 7.88
CA ARG A 119 14.65 -6.62 8.35
C ARG A 119 15.35 -5.65 9.31
N GLU A 120 15.35 -4.36 8.99
CA GLU A 120 16.23 -3.37 9.63
C GLU A 120 15.51 -2.50 10.68
N GLU A 121 14.26 -2.14 10.43
CA GLU A 121 13.55 -1.08 11.15
C GLU A 121 12.31 -1.62 11.89
N ASN A 122 11.80 -2.77 11.47
CA ASN A 122 10.69 -3.48 12.10
C ASN A 122 10.97 -4.98 12.24
N PRO A 123 12.10 -5.37 12.87
CA PRO A 123 12.44 -6.78 13.06
C PRO A 123 11.41 -7.46 13.96
N ASN A 124 11.00 -8.65 13.54
CA ASN A 124 10.18 -9.57 14.33
C ASN A 124 10.80 -9.74 15.73
N GLY A 125 10.10 -9.35 16.80
CA GLY A 125 10.65 -9.40 18.17
C GLY A 125 10.34 -8.23 19.10
N LEU A 126 9.98 -7.05 18.60
CA LEU A 126 9.50 -5.92 19.44
C LEU A 126 7.97 -5.89 19.61
N GLY A 127 7.30 -6.88 19.01
CA GLY A 127 6.01 -7.44 19.39
C GLY A 127 6.10 -8.93 19.07
N GLU A 128 6.64 -9.69 20.02
CA GLU A 128 6.87 -11.14 20.03
C GLU A 128 7.13 -11.84 18.69
N CYS A 129 8.42 -12.02 18.38
CA CYS A 129 8.87 -13.21 17.69
C CYS A 129 10.20 -13.61 18.31
N SER A 130 10.11 -14.52 19.28
CA SER A 130 11.24 -15.27 19.79
C SER A 130 11.76 -16.18 18.68
N CYS A 131 12.84 -15.78 18.00
CA CYS A 131 13.77 -16.77 17.48
C CYS A 131 14.52 -17.37 18.68
N LYS A 132 14.00 -18.50 19.19
CA LYS A 132 14.84 -19.49 19.86
C LYS A 132 14.79 -20.76 19.02
N TYR A 133 15.98 -21.13 18.56
CA TYR A 133 16.41 -22.26 17.73
C TYR A 133 16.27 -22.05 16.23
#